data_AF-B4QIN8-F1
#
_entry.id   AF-B4QIN8-F1
#
_cell.length_a   1.000
_cell.length_b   1.000
_cell.length_c   1.000
_cell.angle_alpha   90.00
_cell.angle_beta   90.00
_cell.angle_gamma   90.00
#
_symmetry.space_group_name_H-M   'P 1'
#
loop_
_entity.id
_entity.type
_entity.pdbx_description
1 polymer ?
#
loop_
_entity_poly.entity_id
_entity_poly.type
_entity_poly.pdbx_seq_one_letter_code
_entity_poly.pdbx_strand_id
1 'polypeptide(L)'
;MEDFASIKPHSSVVKLASCLEKIYAKVVESREKQLPEHQIKEIEFLKAQCKHDHMQLSLMSCQTLVRLVDEGVLEANGVQNSLLSMLANAGPMHFAIITESILGMQLLSLKRRTSSLKGQESYQCAYGLKTQQHPLISLLQHSSANMHDVANKIIGICQHHDKGIRDYSIEYLRPVFLYVLCNPQTLHDVKPIWTCLLNLSGKQPEARALMQELLAWSKFNNANTCLCTSILVIEAIDHFLQREDHAQSIDLGIYQACLIKQLANYGIDPRPSLQCLLRVLHATREHTKDHYHVLLVLLAEVLHVLSPFYLADLLRIIVFVVVQERCGHEYILNMCLDGIIQWMSQTAFIPAEGLALAHQIVEKVLDTERSDQGAEVISTKQLKPAHMRNYHPDIAIAFDLATLVESFDASDNQDVFAFACTLCRAIYEFLFNLYKHTIMPASYADVFREAIICSRNKPYFDSKGVWTKYVGLRK
;
A
#
# COMPACT_ATOMS: atom_id res chain seq x y z
N MET A 1 43.98 5.50 -28.29
CA MET A 1 43.70 6.65 -27.40
C MET A 1 43.90 7.97 -28.15
N GLU A 2 44.90 8.10 -29.04
CA GLU A 2 45.12 9.29 -29.87
C GLU A 2 43.92 9.69 -30.75
N ASP A 3 43.14 8.73 -31.25
CA ASP A 3 41.92 9.00 -32.04
C ASP A 3 40.89 9.88 -31.30
N PHE A 4 40.87 9.84 -29.96
CA PHE A 4 39.95 10.62 -29.12
C PHE A 4 40.38 12.09 -28.98
N ALA A 5 41.65 12.42 -29.21
CA ALA A 5 42.13 13.81 -29.24
C ALA A 5 41.51 14.62 -30.40
N SER A 6 40.93 13.94 -31.39
CA SER A 6 40.25 14.55 -32.53
C SER A 6 38.73 14.77 -32.33
N ILE A 7 38.21 14.48 -31.12
CA ILE A 7 36.79 14.62 -30.81
C ILE A 7 36.50 16.08 -30.47
N LYS A 8 35.73 16.72 -31.36
CA LYS A 8 35.15 18.05 -31.18
C LYS A 8 33.70 17.96 -30.69
N PRO A 9 33.10 19.04 -30.14
CA PRO A 9 31.70 19.06 -29.70
C PRO A 9 30.66 18.67 -30.77
N HIS A 10 31.02 18.76 -32.06
CA HIS A 10 30.16 18.38 -33.19
C HIS A 10 30.60 17.09 -33.89
N SER A 11 31.34 16.22 -33.21
CA SER A 11 31.75 14.95 -33.80
C SER A 11 30.53 14.08 -34.05
N SER A 12 30.47 13.44 -35.22
CA SER A 12 29.35 12.56 -35.56
C SER A 12 29.31 11.32 -34.66
N VAL A 13 28.11 10.84 -34.35
CA VAL A 13 27.88 9.60 -33.58
C VAL A 13 28.61 8.40 -34.21
N VAL A 14 28.66 8.33 -35.54
CA VAL A 14 29.37 7.27 -36.27
C VAL A 14 30.88 7.29 -36.01
N LYS A 15 31.50 8.47 -35.95
CA LYS A 15 32.93 8.60 -35.63
C LYS A 15 33.21 8.20 -34.18
N LEU A 16 32.32 8.55 -33.25
CA LEU A 16 32.42 8.12 -31.85
C LEU A 16 32.28 6.59 -31.72
N ALA A 17 31.32 6.00 -32.44
CA ALA A 17 31.10 4.55 -32.48
C ALA A 17 32.36 3.80 -32.95
N SER A 18 32.97 4.23 -34.06
CA SER A 18 34.15 3.55 -34.60
C SER A 18 35.36 3.64 -33.67
N CYS A 19 35.52 4.76 -32.95
CA CYS A 19 36.57 4.90 -31.95
C CYS A 19 36.33 3.98 -30.74
N LEU A 20 35.09 3.89 -30.27
CA LEU A 20 34.70 3.01 -29.17
C LEU A 20 34.77 1.53 -29.55
N GLU A 21 34.45 1.15 -30.78
CA GLU A 21 34.56 -0.24 -31.26
C GLU A 21 36.02 -0.73 -31.26
N LYS A 22 36.99 0.15 -31.56
CA LYS A 22 38.42 -0.19 -31.42
C LYS A 22 38.80 -0.44 -29.96
N ILE A 23 38.25 0.33 -29.03
CA ILE A 23 38.48 0.11 -27.59
C ILE A 23 37.82 -1.19 -27.14
N TYR A 24 36.58 -1.42 -27.57
CA TYR A 24 35.83 -2.65 -27.34
C TYR A 24 36.63 -3.89 -27.74
N ALA A 25 37.08 -3.96 -29.00
CA ALA A 25 37.84 -5.08 -29.53
C ALA A 25 39.13 -5.35 -28.74
N LYS A 26 39.84 -4.30 -28.31
CA LYS A 26 41.05 -4.43 -27.48
C LYS A 26 40.77 -4.98 -26.09
N VAL A 27 39.64 -4.61 -25.47
CA VAL A 27 39.24 -5.16 -24.17
C VAL A 27 38.94 -6.64 -24.31
N VAL A 28 38.19 -7.04 -25.34
CA VAL A 28 37.89 -8.45 -25.64
C VAL A 28 39.17 -9.25 -25.84
N GLU A 29 40.07 -8.80 -26.73
CA GLU A 29 41.35 -9.46 -27.01
C GLU A 29 42.22 -9.61 -25.74
N SER A 30 42.22 -8.59 -24.88
CA SER A 30 42.98 -8.62 -23.63
C SER A 30 42.41 -9.63 -22.62
N ARG A 31 41.09 -9.79 -22.59
CA ARG A 31 40.41 -10.75 -21.72
C ARG A 31 40.51 -12.19 -22.24
N GLU A 32 40.52 -12.39 -23.56
CA GLU A 32 40.86 -13.69 -24.17
C GLU A 32 42.28 -14.14 -23.78
N LYS A 33 43.22 -13.20 -23.65
CA LYS A 33 44.57 -13.43 -23.12
C LYS A 33 44.61 -13.62 -21.59
N GLN A 34 43.46 -13.74 -20.92
CA GLN A 34 43.29 -13.91 -19.47
C GLN A 34 43.97 -12.81 -18.62
N LEU A 35 44.12 -11.60 -19.16
CA LEU A 35 44.63 -10.49 -18.38
C LEU A 35 43.62 -10.09 -17.28
N PRO A 36 44.10 -9.85 -16.04
CA PRO A 36 43.26 -9.31 -14.98
C PRO A 36 42.67 -7.95 -15.37
N GLU A 37 41.41 -7.69 -15.01
CA GLU A 37 40.70 -6.45 -15.40
C GLU A 37 41.47 -5.17 -15.02
N HIS A 38 42.13 -5.16 -13.86
CA HIS A 38 42.90 -4.02 -13.36
C HIS A 38 44.15 -3.67 -14.22
N GLN A 39 44.58 -4.56 -15.11
CA GLN A 39 45.73 -4.35 -15.99
C GLN A 39 45.35 -3.81 -17.37
N ILE A 40 44.06 -3.82 -17.70
CA ILE A 40 43.56 -3.40 -19.02
C ILE A 40 43.29 -1.90 -18.98
N LYS A 41 44.23 -1.11 -19.52
CA LYS A 41 44.18 0.36 -19.53
C LYS A 41 42.95 0.89 -20.27
N GLU A 42 42.46 0.16 -21.26
CA GLU A 42 41.27 0.47 -22.03
C GLU A 42 40.00 0.51 -21.17
N ILE A 43 39.90 -0.31 -20.13
CA ILE A 43 38.75 -0.30 -19.20
C ILE A 43 38.74 0.99 -18.40
N GLU A 44 39.88 1.38 -17.82
CA GLU A 44 40.01 2.64 -17.08
C GLU A 44 39.80 3.86 -17.98
N PHE A 45 40.29 3.79 -19.22
CA PHE A 45 40.00 4.81 -20.22
C PHE A 45 38.49 4.94 -20.49
N LEU A 46 37.79 3.83 -20.69
CA LEU A 46 36.35 3.81 -20.95
C LEU A 46 35.54 4.34 -19.77
N LYS A 47 35.93 3.98 -18.53
CA LYS A 47 35.35 4.54 -17.29
C LYS A 47 35.53 6.06 -17.24
N ALA A 48 36.70 6.58 -17.59
CA ALA A 48 36.93 8.02 -17.65
C ALA A 48 36.04 8.72 -18.68
N GLN A 49 35.81 8.10 -19.85
CA GLN A 49 34.92 8.65 -20.89
C GLN A 49 33.44 8.67 -20.49
N CYS A 50 33.02 7.89 -19.50
CA CYS A 50 31.65 7.92 -18.98
C CYS A 50 31.27 9.29 -18.38
N LYS A 51 32.26 10.10 -17.97
CA LYS A 51 32.06 11.47 -17.44
C LYS A 51 32.45 12.56 -18.43
N HIS A 52 32.64 12.23 -19.71
CA HIS A 52 33.05 13.20 -20.71
C HIS A 52 31.95 14.26 -20.95
N ASP A 53 32.34 15.51 -21.23
CA ASP A 53 31.40 16.63 -21.45
C ASP A 53 30.53 16.42 -22.69
N HIS A 54 31.08 15.76 -23.71
CA HIS A 54 30.34 15.36 -24.90
C HIS A 54 29.30 14.26 -24.58
N MET A 55 28.02 14.63 -24.56
CA MET A 55 26.90 13.77 -24.17
C MET A 55 26.88 12.40 -24.85
N GLN A 56 26.96 12.37 -26.18
CA GLN A 56 26.92 11.10 -26.91
C GLN A 56 28.11 10.20 -26.59
N LEU A 57 29.30 10.76 -26.34
CA LEU A 57 30.46 9.97 -25.99
C LEU A 57 30.31 9.36 -24.60
N SER A 58 29.82 10.14 -23.63
CA SER A 58 29.50 9.64 -22.29
C SER A 58 28.47 8.49 -22.36
N LEU A 59 27.37 8.69 -23.09
CA LEU A 59 26.32 7.69 -23.28
C LEU A 59 26.85 6.41 -23.91
N MET A 60 27.52 6.51 -25.06
CA MET A 60 28.02 5.36 -25.78
C MET A 60 29.14 4.65 -25.01
N SER A 61 29.94 5.36 -24.22
CA SER A 61 30.95 4.75 -23.36
C SER A 61 30.30 3.90 -22.27
N CYS A 62 29.24 4.40 -21.64
CA CYS A 62 28.48 3.63 -20.66
C CYS A 62 27.79 2.42 -21.31
N GLN A 63 27.17 2.59 -22.48
CA GLN A 63 26.58 1.47 -23.25
C GLN A 63 27.62 0.42 -23.65
N THR A 64 28.85 0.84 -23.97
CA THR A 64 29.96 -0.07 -24.27
C THR A 64 30.34 -0.91 -23.05
N LEU A 65 30.36 -0.31 -21.85
CA LEU A 65 30.57 -1.07 -20.60
C LEU A 65 29.45 -2.09 -20.37
N VAL A 66 28.19 -1.71 -20.58
CA VAL A 66 27.05 -2.63 -20.45
C VAL A 66 27.14 -3.78 -21.45
N ARG A 67 27.53 -3.51 -22.70
CA ARG A 67 27.74 -4.53 -23.73
C ARG A 67 28.85 -5.51 -23.35
N LEU A 68 29.98 -5.02 -22.83
CA LEU A 68 31.06 -5.88 -22.34
C LEU A 68 30.62 -6.81 -21.20
N VAL A 69 29.71 -6.34 -20.33
CA VAL A 69 29.09 -7.20 -19.30
C VAL A 69 28.12 -8.21 -19.92
N ASP A 70 27.35 -7.81 -20.93
CA ASP A 70 26.39 -8.68 -21.62
C ASP A 70 27.07 -9.86 -22.33
N GLU A 71 28.20 -9.60 -22.98
CA GLU A 71 29.03 -10.63 -23.62
C GLU A 71 29.89 -11.44 -22.62
N GLY A 72 29.82 -11.12 -21.32
CA GLY A 72 30.51 -11.86 -20.26
C GLY A 72 32.01 -11.54 -20.14
N VAL A 73 32.47 -10.48 -20.81
CA VAL A 73 33.88 -10.05 -20.84
C VAL A 73 34.27 -9.42 -19.50
N LEU A 74 33.35 -8.65 -18.90
CA LEU A 74 33.51 -7.98 -17.60
C LEU A 74 32.51 -8.49 -16.56
N GLU A 75 32.91 -8.43 -15.28
CA GLU A 75 32.03 -8.75 -14.17
C GLU A 75 30.98 -7.65 -13.88
N ALA A 76 29.71 -8.04 -13.81
CA ALA A 76 28.59 -7.11 -13.59
C ALA A 76 28.71 -6.31 -12.29
N ASN A 77 29.12 -6.94 -11.19
CA ASN A 77 29.25 -6.28 -9.89
C ASN A 77 30.34 -5.20 -9.89
N GLY A 78 31.48 -5.48 -10.56
CA GLY A 78 32.58 -4.53 -10.68
C GLY A 78 32.18 -3.27 -11.45
N VAL A 79 31.51 -3.45 -12.59
CA VAL A 79 31.02 -2.34 -13.42
C VAL A 79 29.92 -1.57 -12.68
N GLN A 80 28.96 -2.25 -12.03
CA GLN A 80 27.90 -1.61 -11.26
C GLN A 80 28.45 -0.74 -10.12
N ASN A 81 29.40 -1.23 -9.35
CA ASN A 81 30.05 -0.45 -8.29
C ASN A 81 30.80 0.76 -8.85
N SER A 82 31.44 0.62 -10.02
CA SER A 82 32.08 1.73 -10.71
C SER A 82 31.07 2.78 -11.21
N LEU A 83 29.92 2.38 -11.74
CA LEU A 83 28.88 3.32 -12.16
C LEU A 83 28.25 4.04 -10.95
N LEU A 84 27.99 3.31 -9.86
CA LEU A 84 27.45 3.88 -8.62
C LEU A 84 28.41 4.89 -7.99
N SER A 85 29.72 4.63 -7.97
CA SER A 85 30.70 5.59 -7.46
C SER A 85 30.79 6.84 -8.35
N MET A 86 30.54 6.70 -9.66
CA MET A 86 30.52 7.83 -10.58
C MET A 86 29.32 8.76 -10.37
N LEU A 87 28.19 8.25 -9.86
CA LEU A 87 26.97 9.02 -9.63
C LEU A 87 27.08 10.06 -8.51
N ALA A 88 27.85 9.79 -7.46
CA ALA A 88 27.88 10.63 -6.25
C ALA A 88 28.18 12.13 -6.51
N ASN A 89 28.90 12.43 -7.60
CA ASN A 89 29.24 13.80 -8.01
C ASN A 89 28.76 14.14 -9.43
N ALA A 90 27.81 13.38 -9.97
CA ALA A 90 27.32 13.57 -11.33
C ALA A 90 26.33 14.74 -11.41
N GLY A 91 26.51 15.64 -12.38
CA GLY A 91 25.48 16.62 -12.75
C GLY A 91 24.26 15.95 -13.39
N PRO A 92 23.15 16.68 -13.62
CA PRO A 92 21.89 16.11 -14.10
C PRO A 92 22.00 15.30 -15.39
N MET A 93 22.85 15.75 -16.33
CA MET A 93 23.06 15.05 -17.61
C MET A 93 23.74 13.69 -17.41
N HIS A 94 24.88 13.66 -16.72
CA HIS A 94 25.61 12.41 -16.46
C HIS A 94 24.82 11.50 -15.54
N PHE A 95 24.03 12.05 -14.62
CA PHE A 95 23.12 11.30 -13.77
C PHE A 95 22.13 10.47 -14.60
N ALA A 96 21.46 11.06 -15.59
CA ALA A 96 20.52 10.35 -16.46
C ALA A 96 21.20 9.22 -17.25
N ILE A 97 22.38 9.49 -17.82
CA ILE A 97 23.15 8.52 -18.62
C ILE A 97 23.61 7.33 -17.78
N ILE A 98 24.21 7.60 -16.61
CA ILE A 98 24.73 6.56 -15.73
C ILE A 98 23.57 5.74 -15.16
N THR A 99 22.45 6.39 -14.82
CA THR A 99 21.22 5.73 -14.36
C THR A 99 20.69 4.74 -15.39
N GLU A 100 20.60 5.14 -16.67
CA GLU A 100 20.17 4.26 -17.75
C GLU A 100 21.09 3.02 -17.88
N SER A 101 22.39 3.22 -17.70
CA SER A 101 23.38 2.16 -17.83
C SER A 101 23.33 1.18 -16.65
N ILE A 102 23.09 1.68 -15.42
CA ILE A 102 22.84 0.83 -14.26
C ILE A 102 21.58 0.00 -14.48
N LEU A 103 20.51 0.61 -14.98
CA LEU A 103 19.26 -0.11 -15.26
C LEU A 103 19.43 -1.16 -16.33
N GLY A 104 20.14 -0.85 -17.42
CA GLY A 104 20.49 -1.81 -18.45
C GLY A 104 21.17 -3.05 -17.86
N MET A 105 22.18 -2.86 -16.99
CA MET A 105 22.84 -3.98 -16.30
C MET A 105 21.89 -4.76 -15.38
N GLN A 106 21.00 -4.07 -14.66
CA GLN A 106 20.03 -4.76 -13.81
C GLN A 106 19.07 -5.62 -14.62
N LEU A 107 18.59 -5.11 -15.76
CA LEU A 107 17.69 -5.84 -16.64
C LEU A 107 18.38 -7.04 -17.29
N LEU A 108 19.66 -6.92 -17.65
CA LEU A 108 20.47 -8.06 -18.10
C LEU A 108 20.61 -9.12 -17.00
N SER A 109 20.89 -8.70 -15.76
CA SER A 109 20.96 -9.60 -14.60
C SER A 109 19.63 -10.31 -14.34
N LEU A 110 18.52 -9.57 -14.40
CA LEU A 110 17.17 -10.11 -14.28
C LEU A 110 16.90 -11.13 -15.39
N LYS A 111 17.15 -10.78 -16.65
CA LYS A 111 16.96 -11.66 -17.81
C LYS A 111 17.76 -12.96 -17.70
N ARG A 112 19.02 -12.89 -17.27
CA ARG A 112 19.86 -14.08 -17.05
C ARG A 112 19.28 -14.98 -15.96
N ARG A 113 18.87 -14.39 -14.83
CA ARG A 113 18.27 -15.14 -13.72
C ARG A 113 16.95 -15.78 -14.14
N THR A 114 16.07 -15.06 -14.82
CA THR A 114 14.78 -15.60 -15.26
C THR A 114 14.94 -16.69 -16.32
N SER A 115 15.96 -16.59 -17.18
CA SER A 115 16.29 -17.64 -18.15
C SER A 115 16.86 -18.91 -17.49
N SER A 116 17.41 -18.79 -16.27
CA SER A 116 17.98 -19.92 -15.53
C SER A 116 16.98 -20.68 -14.65
N LEU A 117 15.77 -20.12 -14.45
CA LEU A 117 14.71 -20.74 -13.66
C LEU A 117 14.24 -22.05 -14.31
N LYS A 118 14.11 -23.12 -13.52
CA LYS A 118 13.62 -24.42 -14.00
C LYS A 118 12.25 -24.74 -13.39
N GLY A 119 11.33 -25.24 -14.22
CA GLY A 119 10.03 -25.77 -13.74
C GLY A 119 9.12 -24.72 -13.10
N GLN A 120 8.71 -24.95 -11.85
CA GLN A 120 7.80 -24.10 -11.05
C GLN A 120 8.52 -23.05 -10.17
N GLU A 121 9.83 -22.85 -10.34
CA GLU A 121 10.57 -21.87 -9.53
C GLU A 121 10.11 -20.43 -9.82
N SER A 122 9.68 -19.71 -8.77
CA SER A 122 9.37 -18.29 -8.85
C SER A 122 10.64 -17.46 -8.65
N TYR A 123 10.83 -16.42 -9.45
CA TYR A 123 11.86 -15.42 -9.21
C TYR A 123 11.70 -14.81 -7.81
N GLN A 124 12.81 -14.64 -7.08
CA GLN A 124 12.85 -13.87 -5.83
C GLN A 124 13.81 -12.69 -6.00
N CYS A 125 13.35 -11.50 -5.62
CA CYS A 125 14.20 -10.33 -5.68
C CYS A 125 15.33 -10.43 -4.65
N ALA A 126 16.57 -10.24 -5.10
CA ALA A 126 17.74 -10.25 -4.20
C ALA A 126 17.90 -8.93 -3.43
N TYR A 127 17.13 -7.90 -3.78
CA TYR A 127 17.24 -6.57 -3.21
C TYR A 127 16.21 -6.33 -2.12
N GLY A 128 16.62 -5.61 -1.07
CA GLY A 128 15.75 -5.15 0.00
C GLY A 128 15.59 -3.64 0.02
N LEU A 129 14.92 -3.15 1.06
CA LEU A 129 14.77 -1.71 1.33
C LEU A 129 16.01 -1.09 1.97
N LYS A 130 16.72 -1.84 2.82
CA LYS A 130 17.87 -1.37 3.61
C LYS A 130 19.12 -2.22 3.38
N THR A 131 19.03 -3.53 3.60
CA THR A 131 20.09 -4.50 3.31
C THR A 131 20.06 -4.85 1.83
N GLN A 132 21.21 -4.74 1.15
CA GLN A 132 21.32 -4.84 -0.32
C GLN A 132 20.23 -4.00 -1.01
N GLN A 133 20.29 -2.68 -0.81
CA GLN A 133 19.29 -1.75 -1.32
C GLN A 133 19.17 -1.86 -2.85
N HIS A 134 17.93 -1.86 -3.34
CA HIS A 134 17.67 -1.88 -4.77
C HIS A 134 18.30 -0.64 -5.47
N PRO A 135 19.03 -0.79 -6.58
CA PRO A 135 19.73 0.33 -7.22
C PRO A 135 18.84 1.54 -7.55
N LEU A 136 17.61 1.31 -8.03
CA LEU A 136 16.63 2.39 -8.22
C LEU A 136 16.33 3.21 -6.94
N ILE A 137 16.35 2.59 -5.77
CA ILE A 137 16.15 3.31 -4.50
C ILE A 137 17.37 4.19 -4.21
N SER A 138 18.59 3.66 -4.41
CA SER A 138 19.82 4.45 -4.25
C SER A 138 19.86 5.64 -5.21
N LEU A 139 19.35 5.46 -6.43
CA LEU A 139 19.22 6.53 -7.43
C LEU A 139 18.22 7.60 -7.00
N LEU A 140 17.07 7.21 -6.44
CA LEU A 140 16.05 8.13 -5.92
C LEU A 140 16.53 8.98 -4.75
N GLN A 141 17.55 8.54 -4.02
CA GLN A 141 18.13 9.30 -2.90
C GLN A 141 19.11 10.38 -3.35
N HIS A 142 19.46 10.43 -4.64
CA HIS A 142 20.38 11.41 -5.18
C HIS A 142 19.69 12.77 -5.43
N SER A 143 20.39 13.88 -5.19
CA SER A 143 19.84 15.24 -5.30
C SER A 143 19.39 15.62 -6.72
N SER A 144 19.95 14.97 -7.75
CA SER A 144 19.60 15.18 -9.16
C SER A 144 18.50 14.24 -9.67
N ALA A 145 17.91 13.42 -8.80
CA ALA A 145 16.88 12.47 -9.19
C ALA A 145 15.58 13.19 -9.58
N ASN A 146 15.04 12.86 -10.75
CA ASN A 146 13.74 13.32 -11.21
C ASN A 146 12.72 12.17 -11.07
N MET A 147 11.66 12.37 -10.28
CA MET A 147 10.66 11.34 -10.05
C MET A 147 9.92 10.93 -11.34
N HIS A 148 9.68 11.85 -12.27
CA HIS A 148 9.05 11.52 -13.55
C HIS A 148 9.91 10.59 -14.40
N ASP A 149 11.22 10.80 -14.41
CA ASP A 149 12.14 9.93 -15.14
C ASP A 149 12.18 8.52 -14.51
N VAL A 150 12.21 8.45 -13.18
CA VAL A 150 12.13 7.17 -12.46
C VAL A 150 10.79 6.47 -12.68
N ALA A 151 9.68 7.20 -12.68
CA ALA A 151 8.37 6.65 -12.98
C ALA A 151 8.32 6.06 -14.39
N ASN A 152 8.85 6.76 -15.40
CA ASN A 152 8.96 6.26 -16.77
C ASN A 152 9.80 4.97 -16.84
N LYS A 153 10.91 4.92 -16.09
CA LYS A 153 11.76 3.72 -16.00
C LYS A 153 11.02 2.54 -15.35
N ILE A 154 10.32 2.76 -14.25
CA ILE A 154 9.49 1.74 -13.57
C ILE A 154 8.41 1.21 -14.53
N ILE A 155 7.68 2.11 -15.20
CA ILE A 155 6.64 1.75 -16.16
C ILE A 155 7.24 0.97 -17.34
N GLY A 156 8.39 1.41 -17.86
CA GLY A 156 9.10 0.74 -18.95
C GLY A 156 9.54 -0.68 -18.61
N ILE A 157 9.93 -0.94 -17.36
CA ILE A 157 10.25 -2.29 -16.86
C ILE A 157 8.99 -3.14 -16.77
N CYS A 158 7.90 -2.60 -16.23
CA CYS A 158 6.61 -3.29 -16.14
C CYS A 158 5.97 -3.59 -17.51
N GLN A 159 6.29 -2.81 -18.53
CA GLN A 159 5.76 -2.95 -19.90
C GLN A 159 6.84 -3.46 -20.88
N HIS A 160 7.89 -4.09 -20.35
CA HIS A 160 9.03 -4.48 -21.16
C HIS A 160 8.65 -5.47 -22.27
N HIS A 161 9.33 -5.36 -23.42
CA HIS A 161 9.08 -6.20 -24.59
C HIS A 161 9.43 -7.67 -24.31
N ASP A 162 10.54 -7.91 -23.61
CA ASP A 162 10.94 -9.24 -23.14
C ASP A 162 9.94 -9.78 -22.10
N LYS A 163 9.33 -10.93 -22.40
CA LYS A 163 8.34 -11.58 -21.54
C LYS A 163 8.92 -11.98 -20.19
N GLY A 164 10.18 -12.45 -20.14
CA GLY A 164 10.81 -12.86 -18.89
C GLY A 164 11.03 -11.68 -17.94
N ILE A 165 11.27 -10.48 -18.46
CA ILE A 165 11.37 -9.28 -17.61
C ILE A 165 9.98 -8.84 -17.15
N ARG A 166 9.00 -8.80 -18.07
CA ARG A 166 7.64 -8.33 -17.80
C ARG A 166 6.88 -9.21 -16.79
N ASP A 167 7.04 -10.52 -16.86
CA ASP A 167 6.29 -11.44 -15.99
C ASP A 167 6.81 -11.40 -14.54
N TYR A 168 8.09 -11.08 -14.33
CA TYR A 168 8.72 -10.98 -13.01
C TYR A 168 9.01 -9.55 -12.55
N SER A 169 8.53 -8.53 -13.28
CA SER A 169 8.82 -7.12 -12.99
C SER A 169 8.27 -6.67 -11.64
N ILE A 170 7.10 -7.18 -11.24
CA ILE A 170 6.45 -6.82 -9.97
C ILE A 170 7.30 -7.25 -8.78
N GLU A 171 7.74 -8.50 -8.76
CA GLU A 171 8.58 -9.02 -7.68
C GLU A 171 9.94 -8.32 -7.66
N TYR A 172 10.54 -8.10 -8.83
CA TYR A 172 11.79 -7.35 -8.95
C TYR A 172 11.68 -5.93 -8.40
N LEU A 173 10.60 -5.21 -8.74
CA LEU A 173 10.36 -3.83 -8.33
C LEU A 173 9.68 -3.68 -6.97
N ARG A 174 9.28 -4.77 -6.30
CA ARG A 174 8.57 -4.72 -5.01
C ARG A 174 9.24 -3.81 -3.97
N PRO A 175 10.57 -3.85 -3.75
CA PRO A 175 11.24 -2.90 -2.85
C PRO A 175 11.10 -1.45 -3.30
N VAL A 176 11.09 -1.19 -4.60
CA VAL A 176 10.98 0.17 -5.17
C VAL A 176 9.55 0.70 -4.96
N PHE A 177 8.52 -0.12 -5.22
CA PHE A 177 7.14 0.25 -4.95
C PHE A 177 6.92 0.58 -3.47
N LEU A 178 7.39 -0.27 -2.56
CA LEU A 178 7.32 -0.03 -1.12
C LEU A 178 8.04 1.27 -0.72
N TYR A 179 9.22 1.53 -1.30
CA TYR A 179 9.95 2.76 -1.01
C TYR A 179 9.22 4.01 -1.49
N VAL A 180 8.69 4.01 -2.71
CA VAL A 180 8.09 5.21 -3.32
C VAL A 180 6.70 5.49 -2.76
N LEU A 181 5.87 4.47 -2.55
CA LEU A 181 4.47 4.62 -2.17
C LEU A 181 4.25 4.66 -0.65
N CYS A 182 5.16 4.11 0.16
CA CYS A 182 5.06 4.21 1.63
C CYS A 182 5.88 5.35 2.23
N ASN A 183 6.64 6.11 1.42
CA ASN A 183 7.45 7.24 1.91
C ASN A 183 6.72 8.59 1.71
N PRO A 184 6.43 9.33 2.81
CA PRO A 184 5.76 10.64 2.75
C PRO A 184 6.43 11.67 1.85
N GLN A 185 7.75 11.59 1.67
CA GLN A 185 8.51 12.56 0.88
C GLN A 185 8.31 12.39 -0.63
N THR A 186 8.04 11.17 -1.09
CA THR A 186 7.91 10.86 -2.52
C THR A 186 6.45 10.82 -2.98
N LEU A 187 5.51 10.77 -2.04
CA LEU A 187 4.08 10.52 -2.26
C LEU A 187 3.36 11.51 -3.19
N HIS A 188 3.86 12.74 -3.37
CA HIS A 188 3.20 13.75 -4.23
C HIS A 188 3.29 13.44 -5.73
N ASP A 189 4.31 12.69 -6.17
CA ASP A 189 4.63 12.47 -7.59
C ASP A 189 4.42 11.01 -8.04
N VAL A 190 3.75 10.19 -7.21
CA VAL A 190 3.66 8.73 -7.41
C VAL A 190 2.52 8.27 -8.32
N LYS A 191 1.65 9.19 -8.75
CA LYS A 191 0.43 8.86 -9.50
C LYS A 191 0.67 7.97 -10.73
N PRO A 192 1.69 8.21 -11.59
CA PRO A 192 1.96 7.34 -12.73
C PRO A 192 2.34 5.91 -12.31
N ILE A 193 3.13 5.78 -11.23
CA ILE A 193 3.59 4.51 -10.68
C ILE A 193 2.40 3.73 -10.09
N TRP A 194 1.54 4.42 -9.34
CA TRP A 194 0.31 3.84 -8.79
C TRP A 194 -0.64 3.36 -9.88
N THR A 195 -0.90 4.20 -10.89
CA THR A 195 -1.76 3.86 -12.03
C THR A 195 -1.23 2.64 -12.80
N CYS A 196 0.10 2.54 -12.95
CA CYS A 196 0.75 1.38 -13.55
C CYS A 196 0.48 0.11 -12.75
N LEU A 197 0.66 0.16 -11.42
CA LEU A 197 0.41 -0.96 -10.53
C LEU A 197 -1.07 -1.39 -10.56
N LEU A 198 -2.01 -0.45 -10.54
CA LEU A 198 -3.44 -0.74 -10.63
C LEU A 198 -3.78 -1.46 -11.94
N ASN A 199 -3.29 -0.96 -13.08
CA ASN A 199 -3.52 -1.61 -14.37
C ASN A 199 -2.99 -3.05 -14.43
N LEU A 200 -1.85 -3.32 -13.78
CA LEU A 200 -1.27 -4.65 -13.66
C LEU A 200 -2.02 -5.54 -12.67
N SER A 201 -2.61 -4.97 -11.62
CA SER A 201 -3.31 -5.72 -10.57
C SER A 201 -4.47 -6.57 -11.08
N GLY A 202 -5.19 -6.13 -12.11
CA GLY A 202 -6.23 -6.95 -12.72
C GLY A 202 -5.73 -7.85 -13.86
N LYS A 203 -4.42 -8.03 -14.02
CA LYS A 203 -3.81 -9.01 -14.94
C LYS A 203 -2.91 -10.00 -14.22
N GLN A 204 -2.23 -9.56 -13.16
CA GLN A 204 -1.24 -10.32 -12.40
C GLN A 204 -1.63 -10.36 -10.91
N PRO A 205 -1.75 -11.56 -10.29
CA PRO A 205 -2.10 -11.68 -8.88
C PRO A 205 -1.03 -11.09 -7.95
N GLU A 206 0.25 -11.12 -8.34
CA GLU A 206 1.35 -10.55 -7.59
C GLU A 206 1.22 -9.02 -7.48
N ALA A 207 0.80 -8.36 -8.56
CA ALA A 207 0.54 -6.91 -8.55
C ALA A 207 -0.63 -6.55 -7.63
N ARG A 208 -1.67 -7.40 -7.59
CA ARG A 208 -2.81 -7.23 -6.68
C ARG A 208 -2.40 -7.41 -5.22
N ALA A 209 -1.62 -8.44 -4.91
CA ALA A 209 -1.10 -8.68 -3.57
C ALA A 209 -0.21 -7.53 -3.10
N LEU A 210 0.69 -7.03 -3.96
CA LEU A 210 1.53 -5.88 -3.66
C LEU A 210 0.71 -4.61 -3.41
N MET A 211 -0.31 -4.33 -4.23
CA MET A 211 -1.21 -3.20 -4.03
C MET A 211 -1.91 -3.26 -2.67
N GLN A 212 -2.41 -4.42 -2.27
CA GLN A 212 -3.03 -4.63 -0.96
C GLN A 212 -2.01 -4.46 0.18
N GLU A 213 -0.80 -5.01 0.02
CA GLU A 213 0.29 -4.84 0.99
C GLU A 213 0.65 -3.35 1.17
N LEU A 214 0.74 -2.59 0.08
CA LEU A 214 1.07 -1.16 0.13
C LEU A 214 0.04 -0.35 0.91
N LEU A 215 -1.24 -0.62 0.69
CA LEU A 215 -2.33 0.05 1.41
C LEU A 215 -2.34 -0.36 2.89
N ALA A 216 -2.11 -1.63 3.19
CA ALA A 216 -1.99 -2.11 4.57
C ALA A 216 -0.82 -1.45 5.34
N TRP A 217 0.28 -1.15 4.64
CA TRP A 217 1.46 -0.50 5.23
C TRP A 217 1.37 1.03 5.21
N SER A 218 0.37 1.60 4.53
CA SER A 218 0.20 3.04 4.45
C SER A 218 -0.14 3.59 5.84
N LYS A 219 0.73 4.45 6.35
CA LYS A 219 0.51 5.13 7.62
C LYS A 219 -0.32 6.37 7.36
N PHE A 220 -1.43 6.53 8.07
CA PHE A 220 -2.23 7.77 8.07
C PHE A 220 -2.05 8.54 9.39
N ASN A 221 -0.84 8.53 9.94
CA ASN A 221 -0.52 9.14 11.24
C ASN A 221 -0.32 10.67 11.20
N ASN A 222 -0.42 11.27 10.01
CA ASN A 222 -0.39 12.72 9.81
C ASN A 222 -1.31 13.12 8.65
N ALA A 223 -1.71 14.39 8.63
CA ALA A 223 -2.64 14.95 7.66
C ALA A 223 -2.24 14.67 6.19
N ASN A 224 -0.97 14.88 5.83
CA ASN A 224 -0.51 14.70 4.45
C ASN A 224 -0.62 13.23 4.01
N THR A 225 -0.11 12.31 4.83
CA THR A 225 -0.17 10.88 4.53
C THR A 225 -1.60 10.34 4.52
N CYS A 226 -2.49 10.85 5.39
CA CYS A 226 -3.90 10.50 5.41
C CYS A 226 -4.59 10.93 4.11
N LEU A 227 -4.38 12.19 3.68
CA LEU A 227 -4.91 12.70 2.41
C LEU A 227 -4.42 11.89 1.22
N CYS A 228 -3.11 11.67 1.11
CA CYS A 228 -2.54 10.90 0.00
C CYS A 228 -3.08 9.47 -0.04
N THR A 229 -3.14 8.78 1.11
CA THR A 229 -3.69 7.43 1.21
C THR A 229 -5.15 7.40 0.74
N SER A 230 -5.96 8.35 1.21
CA SER A 230 -7.35 8.50 0.76
C SER A 230 -7.47 8.66 -0.75
N ILE A 231 -6.61 9.48 -1.37
CA ILE A 231 -6.61 9.67 -2.83
C ILE A 231 -6.27 8.35 -3.55
N LEU A 232 -5.23 7.63 -3.08
CA LEU A 232 -4.81 6.37 -3.69
C LEU A 232 -5.90 5.28 -3.58
N VAL A 233 -6.60 5.22 -2.44
CA VAL A 233 -7.72 4.30 -2.21
C VAL A 233 -8.90 4.65 -3.11
N ILE A 234 -9.27 5.92 -3.24
CA ILE A 234 -10.33 6.36 -4.17
C ILE A 234 -9.99 5.97 -5.61
N GLU A 235 -8.75 6.19 -6.07
CA GLU A 235 -8.31 5.81 -7.41
C GLU A 235 -8.35 4.28 -7.61
N ALA A 236 -7.99 3.49 -6.60
CA ALA A 236 -8.10 2.04 -6.65
C ALA A 236 -9.55 1.56 -6.72
N ILE A 237 -10.45 2.16 -5.90
CA ILE A 237 -11.88 1.86 -5.93
C ILE A 237 -12.44 2.12 -7.33
N ASP A 238 -12.17 3.28 -7.91
CA ASP A 238 -12.67 3.64 -9.23
C ASP A 238 -12.14 2.69 -10.32
N HIS A 239 -10.88 2.23 -10.21
CA HIS A 239 -10.32 1.22 -11.11
C HIS A 239 -11.06 -0.13 -11.02
N PHE A 240 -11.33 -0.63 -9.81
CA PHE A 240 -11.99 -1.93 -9.64
C PHE A 240 -13.48 -1.88 -9.95
N LEU A 241 -14.16 -0.76 -9.70
CA LEU A 241 -15.55 -0.55 -10.11
C LEU A 241 -15.68 -0.59 -11.63
N GLN A 242 -14.76 0.03 -12.38
CA GLN A 242 -14.76 -0.02 -13.85
C GLN A 242 -14.54 -1.44 -14.42
N ARG A 243 -13.97 -2.35 -13.62
CA ARG A 243 -13.68 -3.73 -14.02
C ARG A 243 -14.65 -4.75 -13.41
N GLU A 244 -15.71 -4.27 -12.76
CA GLU A 244 -16.73 -5.09 -12.10
C GLU A 244 -16.17 -6.06 -11.03
N ASP A 245 -15.00 -5.74 -10.44
CA ASP A 245 -14.45 -6.49 -9.30
C ASP A 245 -15.05 -5.97 -8.00
N HIS A 246 -16.32 -6.33 -7.79
CA HIS A 246 -17.13 -5.84 -6.67
C HIS A 246 -16.54 -6.22 -5.30
N ALA A 247 -15.92 -7.40 -5.18
CA ALA A 247 -15.31 -7.83 -3.93
C ALA A 247 -14.16 -6.90 -3.50
N GLN A 248 -13.28 -6.53 -4.44
CA GLN A 248 -12.19 -5.61 -4.13
C GLN A 248 -12.70 -4.19 -3.83
N SER A 249 -13.72 -3.74 -4.58
CA SER A 249 -14.33 -2.42 -4.36
C SER A 249 -14.97 -2.31 -2.98
N ILE A 250 -15.62 -3.37 -2.47
CA ILE A 250 -16.20 -3.40 -1.12
C ILE A 250 -15.09 -3.35 -0.06
N ASP A 251 -14.05 -4.20 -0.18
CA ASP A 251 -12.91 -4.22 0.76
C ASP A 251 -12.24 -2.84 0.87
N LEU A 252 -12.01 -2.19 -0.27
CA LEU A 252 -11.43 -0.84 -0.30
C LEU A 252 -12.42 0.23 0.18
N GLY A 253 -13.72 0.05 -0.05
CA GLY A 253 -14.77 0.92 0.46
C GLY A 253 -14.84 0.92 1.99
N ILE A 254 -14.69 -0.24 2.63
CA ILE A 254 -14.59 -0.37 4.09
C ILE A 254 -13.34 0.37 4.60
N TYR A 255 -12.21 0.22 3.91
CA TYR A 255 -11.00 0.95 4.25
C TYR A 255 -11.19 2.47 4.12
N GLN A 256 -11.87 2.92 3.07
CA GLN A 256 -12.21 4.32 2.87
C GLN A 256 -13.13 4.85 3.98
N ALA A 257 -14.10 4.05 4.45
CA ALA A 257 -14.95 4.42 5.58
C ALA A 257 -14.13 4.67 6.87
N CYS A 258 -13.13 3.83 7.14
CA CYS A 258 -12.19 4.03 8.25
C CYS A 258 -11.36 5.32 8.08
N LEU A 259 -10.93 5.66 6.86
CA LEU A 259 -10.15 6.86 6.60
C LEU A 259 -10.95 8.16 6.81
N ILE A 260 -12.28 8.15 6.60
CA ILE A 260 -13.13 9.34 6.80
C ILE A 260 -13.00 9.90 8.22
N LYS A 261 -12.97 9.04 9.24
CA LYS A 261 -12.76 9.43 10.63
C LYS A 261 -11.43 10.19 10.81
N GLN A 262 -10.37 9.66 10.20
CA GLN A 262 -9.03 10.25 10.30
C GLN A 262 -8.93 11.57 9.52
N LEU A 263 -9.56 11.66 8.34
CA LEU A 263 -9.65 12.91 7.58
C LEU A 263 -10.36 13.99 8.40
N ALA A 264 -11.48 13.65 9.05
CA ALA A 264 -12.22 14.55 9.92
C ALA A 264 -11.37 15.02 11.12
N ASN A 265 -10.65 14.11 11.79
CA ASN A 265 -9.74 14.44 12.89
C ASN A 265 -8.63 15.43 12.49
N TYR A 266 -8.13 15.34 11.26
CA TYR A 266 -7.12 16.25 10.73
C TYR A 266 -7.70 17.53 10.09
N GLY A 267 -9.02 17.71 10.09
CA GLY A 267 -9.68 18.86 9.46
C GLY A 267 -9.59 18.88 7.94
N ILE A 268 -9.37 17.72 7.30
CA ILE A 268 -9.34 17.56 5.85
C ILE A 268 -10.76 17.32 5.36
N ASP A 269 -11.11 17.91 4.20
CA ASP A 269 -12.41 17.75 3.55
C ASP A 269 -12.70 16.27 3.20
N PRO A 270 -13.68 15.61 3.85
CA PRO A 270 -14.00 14.21 3.62
C PRO A 270 -15.01 13.99 2.47
N ARG A 271 -15.49 15.05 1.80
CA ARG A 271 -16.50 14.92 0.72
C ARG A 271 -16.10 13.95 -0.39
N PRO A 272 -14.86 13.96 -0.93
CA PRO A 272 -14.47 12.99 -1.95
C PRO A 272 -14.61 11.53 -1.47
N SER A 273 -14.29 11.29 -0.21
CA SER A 273 -14.38 9.97 0.44
C SER A 273 -15.83 9.53 0.64
N LEU A 274 -16.68 10.44 1.11
CA LEU A 274 -18.12 10.19 1.29
C LEU A 274 -18.81 9.89 -0.05
N GLN A 275 -18.53 10.70 -1.07
CA GLN A 275 -19.05 10.48 -2.42
C GLN A 275 -18.55 9.17 -3.02
N CYS A 276 -17.26 8.85 -2.83
CA CYS A 276 -16.69 7.57 -3.26
C CYS A 276 -17.43 6.39 -2.61
N LEU A 277 -17.63 6.43 -1.28
CA LEU A 277 -18.34 5.38 -0.56
C LEU A 277 -19.77 5.19 -1.06
N LEU A 278 -20.51 6.29 -1.27
CA LEU A 278 -21.87 6.23 -1.82
C LEU A 278 -21.90 5.62 -3.23
N ARG A 279 -20.93 5.95 -4.09
CA ARG A 279 -20.79 5.33 -5.43
C ARG A 279 -20.55 3.82 -5.35
N VAL A 280 -19.67 3.38 -4.44
CA VAL A 280 -19.43 1.95 -4.20
C VAL A 280 -20.74 1.27 -3.83
N LEU A 281 -21.45 1.79 -2.82
CA LEU A 281 -22.71 1.22 -2.33
C LEU A 281 -23.77 1.06 -3.43
N HIS A 282 -23.92 2.05 -4.30
CA HIS A 282 -24.82 1.96 -5.44
C HIS A 282 -24.38 0.92 -6.47
N ALA A 283 -23.09 0.84 -6.78
CA ALA A 283 -22.55 -0.09 -7.77
C ALA A 283 -22.48 -1.54 -7.28
N THR A 284 -22.35 -1.78 -5.98
CA THR A 284 -22.15 -3.11 -5.38
C THR A 284 -23.32 -3.57 -4.51
N ARG A 285 -24.52 -3.01 -4.73
CA ARG A 285 -25.73 -3.25 -3.91
C ARG A 285 -25.97 -4.72 -3.57
N GLU A 286 -25.93 -5.60 -4.57
CA GLU A 286 -26.20 -7.04 -4.38
C GLU A 286 -25.09 -7.78 -3.61
N HIS A 287 -23.86 -7.26 -3.66
CA HIS A 287 -22.67 -7.90 -3.09
C HIS A 287 -22.26 -7.33 -1.72
N THR A 288 -22.78 -6.17 -1.32
CA THR A 288 -22.36 -5.46 -0.10
C THR A 288 -23.21 -5.82 1.11
N LYS A 289 -24.32 -6.56 0.93
CA LYS A 289 -25.29 -6.87 1.98
C LYS A 289 -24.64 -7.34 3.28
N ASP A 290 -23.72 -8.28 3.19
CA ASP A 290 -23.06 -8.87 4.37
C ASP A 290 -22.14 -7.89 5.12
N HIS A 291 -21.73 -6.78 4.49
CA HIS A 291 -20.78 -5.82 5.04
C HIS A 291 -21.43 -4.55 5.60
N TYR A 292 -22.76 -4.41 5.49
CA TYR A 292 -23.47 -3.22 5.95
C TYR A 292 -23.35 -2.97 7.44
N HIS A 293 -23.40 -4.01 8.28
CA HIS A 293 -23.20 -3.86 9.72
C HIS A 293 -21.81 -3.30 10.06
N VAL A 294 -20.75 -3.76 9.38
CA VAL A 294 -19.39 -3.24 9.56
C VAL A 294 -19.31 -1.77 9.16
N LEU A 295 -19.90 -1.41 8.02
CA LEU A 295 -19.94 -0.02 7.55
C LEU A 295 -20.70 0.87 8.54
N LEU A 296 -21.85 0.46 9.05
CA LEU A 296 -22.62 1.23 10.03
C LEU A 296 -21.82 1.48 11.32
N VAL A 297 -21.10 0.48 11.82
CA VAL A 297 -20.23 0.65 12.99
C VAL A 297 -19.15 1.71 12.74
N LEU A 298 -18.46 1.65 11.59
CA LEU A 298 -17.45 2.65 11.23
C LEU A 298 -18.05 4.05 11.06
N LEU A 299 -19.22 4.17 10.42
CA LEU A 299 -19.89 5.44 10.18
C LEU A 299 -20.48 6.05 11.45
N ALA A 300 -20.91 5.23 12.42
CA ALA A 300 -21.37 5.69 13.73
C ALA A 300 -20.27 6.49 14.45
N GLU A 301 -19.02 6.02 14.42
CA GLU A 301 -17.91 6.76 15.00
C GLU A 301 -17.64 8.09 14.28
N VAL A 302 -17.82 8.12 12.96
CA VAL A 302 -17.64 9.35 12.16
C VAL A 302 -18.67 10.41 12.55
N LEU A 303 -19.91 10.04 12.89
CA LEU A 303 -20.96 10.98 13.27
C LEU A 303 -20.52 11.91 14.41
N HIS A 304 -19.76 11.42 15.39
CA HIS A 304 -19.36 12.22 16.55
C HIS A 304 -18.19 13.17 16.29
N VAL A 305 -17.47 13.01 15.16
CA VAL A 305 -16.25 13.78 14.84
C VAL A 305 -16.46 14.72 13.65
N LEU A 306 -17.41 14.41 12.78
CA LEU A 306 -17.61 15.12 11.52
C LEU A 306 -18.14 16.54 11.72
N SER A 307 -17.67 17.46 10.89
CA SER A 307 -18.21 18.84 10.86
C SER A 307 -19.65 18.86 10.34
N PRO A 308 -20.54 19.74 10.85
CA PRO A 308 -21.93 19.86 10.39
C PRO A 308 -22.09 20.07 8.88
N PHE A 309 -21.10 20.72 8.25
CA PHE A 309 -21.08 20.97 6.81
C PHE A 309 -21.08 19.70 5.95
N TYR A 310 -20.58 18.59 6.49
CA TYR A 310 -20.47 17.30 5.78
C TYR A 310 -21.50 16.28 6.28
N LEU A 311 -22.29 16.63 7.30
CA LEU A 311 -23.22 15.71 7.95
C LEU A 311 -24.29 15.20 6.97
N ALA A 312 -24.82 16.06 6.11
CA ALA A 312 -25.82 15.64 5.12
C ALA A 312 -25.29 14.54 4.18
N ASP A 313 -24.03 14.64 3.73
CA ASP A 313 -23.41 13.62 2.87
C ASP A 313 -23.23 12.28 3.59
N LEU A 314 -22.86 12.31 4.88
CA LEU A 314 -22.78 11.12 5.72
C LEU A 314 -24.17 10.50 5.95
N LEU A 315 -25.17 11.32 6.27
CA LEU A 315 -26.55 10.85 6.49
C LEU A 315 -27.15 10.23 5.23
N ARG A 316 -26.82 10.72 4.02
CA ARG A 316 -27.24 10.07 2.77
C ARG A 316 -26.74 8.62 2.66
N ILE A 317 -25.50 8.36 3.10
CA ILE A 317 -24.93 7.01 3.13
C ILE A 317 -25.67 6.14 4.15
N ILE A 318 -25.93 6.67 5.35
CA ILE A 318 -26.66 5.93 6.39
C ILE A 318 -28.11 5.66 5.95
N VAL A 319 -28.80 6.62 5.33
CA VAL A 319 -30.13 6.44 4.73
C VAL A 319 -30.13 5.34 3.68
N PHE A 320 -29.11 5.28 2.82
CA PHE A 320 -28.99 4.19 1.85
C PHE A 320 -29.01 2.82 2.54
N VAL A 321 -28.18 2.63 3.56
CA VAL A 321 -28.07 1.34 4.26
C VAL A 321 -29.30 1.03 5.13
N VAL A 322 -29.76 1.98 5.93
CA VAL A 322 -30.83 1.74 6.93
C VAL A 322 -32.22 1.81 6.31
N VAL A 323 -32.48 2.77 5.42
CA VAL A 323 -33.83 3.02 4.89
C VAL A 323 -34.05 2.26 3.58
N GLN A 324 -33.10 2.34 2.63
CA GLN A 324 -33.27 1.72 1.30
C GLN A 324 -32.98 0.22 1.33
N GLU A 325 -31.86 -0.19 1.93
CA GLU A 325 -31.49 -1.62 2.06
C GLU A 325 -32.14 -2.31 3.25
N ARG A 326 -32.81 -1.56 4.14
CA ARG A 326 -33.47 -2.08 5.35
C ARG A 326 -32.53 -2.93 6.20
N CYS A 327 -31.30 -2.46 6.37
CA CYS A 327 -30.25 -3.17 7.09
C CYS A 327 -29.88 -2.46 8.40
N GLY A 328 -29.51 -3.25 9.41
CA GLY A 328 -29.02 -2.76 10.69
C GLY A 328 -29.60 -3.56 11.85
N HIS A 329 -28.73 -4.16 12.64
CA HIS A 329 -29.11 -4.74 13.92
C HIS A 329 -29.45 -3.65 14.94
N GLU A 330 -30.40 -3.90 15.85
CA GLU A 330 -30.88 -2.93 16.85
C GLU A 330 -29.74 -2.20 17.59
N TYR A 331 -28.76 -2.93 18.14
CA TYR A 331 -27.61 -2.33 18.84
C TYR A 331 -26.76 -1.42 17.94
N ILE A 332 -26.53 -1.80 16.67
CA ILE A 332 -25.74 -1.00 15.72
C ILE A 332 -26.53 0.25 15.30
N LEU A 333 -27.84 0.10 15.07
CA LEU A 333 -28.73 1.22 14.78
C LEU A 333 -28.77 2.20 15.95
N ASN A 334 -28.80 1.71 17.19
CA ASN A 334 -28.73 2.55 18.40
C ASN A 334 -27.40 3.32 18.51
N MET A 335 -26.27 2.74 18.08
CA MET A 335 -25.00 3.48 17.98
C MET A 335 -25.08 4.63 16.98
N CYS A 336 -25.72 4.41 15.82
CA CYS A 336 -25.94 5.49 14.85
C CYS A 336 -26.91 6.55 15.39
N LEU A 337 -27.98 6.13 16.10
CA LEU A 337 -28.96 7.03 16.67
C LEU A 337 -28.37 7.97 17.73
N ASP A 338 -27.43 7.50 18.55
CA ASP A 338 -26.78 8.35 19.56
C ASP A 338 -26.13 9.59 18.92
N GLY A 339 -25.34 9.39 17.86
CA GLY A 339 -24.74 10.48 17.09
C GLY A 339 -25.79 11.35 16.39
N ILE A 340 -26.82 10.75 15.78
CA ILE A 340 -27.87 11.49 15.06
C ILE A 340 -28.70 12.35 16.01
N ILE A 341 -29.10 11.84 17.18
CA ILE A 341 -29.91 12.56 18.18
C ILE A 341 -29.11 13.73 18.76
N GLN A 342 -27.82 13.52 19.06
CA GLN A 342 -26.93 14.59 19.50
C GLN A 342 -26.91 15.73 18.48
N TRP A 343 -26.84 15.41 17.19
CA TRP A 343 -26.93 16.38 16.11
C TRP A 343 -28.30 17.06 16.05
N MET A 344 -29.40 16.30 16.04
CA MET A 344 -30.75 16.86 16.00
C MET A 344 -31.06 17.84 17.14
N SER A 345 -30.40 17.69 18.30
CA SER A 345 -30.50 18.65 19.40
C SER A 345 -29.85 20.01 19.09
N GLN A 346 -28.93 20.07 18.13
CA GLN A 346 -28.15 21.25 17.72
C GLN A 346 -28.66 21.85 16.40
N THR A 347 -29.95 22.20 16.35
CA THR A 347 -30.65 22.66 15.13
C THR A 347 -30.04 23.90 14.46
N ALA A 348 -29.23 24.69 15.17
CA ALA A 348 -28.59 25.88 14.61
C ALA A 348 -27.54 25.58 13.53
N PHE A 349 -26.94 24.39 13.53
CA PHE A 349 -25.81 24.05 12.67
C PHE A 349 -26.13 23.01 11.59
N ILE A 350 -27.32 22.42 11.63
CA ILE A 350 -27.73 21.36 10.70
C ILE A 350 -28.53 21.96 9.55
N PRO A 351 -28.09 21.76 8.29
CA PRO A 351 -28.88 22.13 7.13
C PRO A 351 -30.24 21.42 7.13
N ALA A 352 -31.29 22.08 6.62
CA ALA A 352 -32.64 21.50 6.56
C ALA A 352 -32.70 20.11 5.89
N GLU A 353 -31.85 19.90 4.87
CA GLU A 353 -31.69 18.60 4.23
C GLU A 353 -31.17 17.52 5.19
N GLY A 354 -30.10 17.83 5.94
CA GLY A 354 -29.54 16.91 6.93
C GLY A 354 -30.56 16.54 8.01
N LEU A 355 -31.37 17.51 8.45
CA LEU A 355 -32.44 17.27 9.42
C LEU A 355 -33.54 16.36 8.85
N ALA A 356 -33.92 16.53 7.58
CA ALA A 356 -34.88 15.65 6.92
C ALA A 356 -34.36 14.21 6.79
N LEU A 357 -33.08 14.02 6.45
CA LEU A 357 -32.44 12.71 6.39
C LEU A 357 -32.35 12.05 7.77
N ALA A 358 -32.03 12.83 8.81
CA ALA A 358 -31.99 12.35 10.19
C ALA A 358 -33.37 11.83 10.66
N HIS A 359 -34.44 12.58 10.38
CA HIS A 359 -35.81 12.12 10.70
C HIS A 359 -36.16 10.82 9.98
N GLN A 360 -35.83 10.67 8.71
CA GLN A 360 -36.08 9.43 7.96
C GLN A 360 -35.40 8.21 8.60
N ILE A 361 -34.17 8.37 9.11
CA ILE A 361 -33.46 7.30 9.80
C ILE A 361 -34.16 6.98 11.13
N VAL A 362 -34.45 8.00 11.94
CA VAL A 362 -35.09 7.81 13.25
C VAL A 362 -36.46 7.14 13.13
N GLU A 363 -37.32 7.63 12.24
CA GLU A 363 -38.63 7.04 11.97
C GLU A 363 -38.49 5.58 11.55
N LYS A 364 -37.54 5.28 10.66
CA LYS A 364 -37.32 3.92 10.19
C LYS A 364 -36.85 2.98 11.29
N VAL A 365 -35.92 3.41 12.15
CA VAL A 365 -35.43 2.58 13.27
C VAL A 365 -36.55 2.32 14.28
N LEU A 366 -37.34 3.34 14.62
CA LEU A 366 -38.47 3.20 15.54
C LEU A 366 -39.63 2.36 14.97
N ASP A 367 -39.85 2.40 13.65
CA ASP A 367 -40.87 1.57 12.98
C ASP A 367 -40.46 0.09 12.85
N THR A 368 -39.17 -0.24 13.01
CA THR A 368 -38.67 -1.60 12.84
C THR A 368 -39.20 -2.55 13.93
N GLU A 369 -39.60 -2.03 15.10
CA GLU A 369 -40.29 -2.78 16.16
C GLU A 369 -41.66 -3.36 15.72
N ARG A 370 -42.19 -2.98 14.54
CA ARG A 370 -43.55 -3.36 14.10
C ARG A 370 -43.61 -4.29 12.88
N SER A 371 -42.50 -4.62 12.20
CA SER A 371 -42.55 -5.29 10.87
C SER A 371 -41.70 -6.57 10.69
N ASP A 372 -41.55 -7.40 11.72
CA ASP A 372 -40.81 -8.68 11.63
C ASP A 372 -41.65 -9.85 11.08
N GLN A 373 -42.22 -9.68 9.89
CA GLN A 373 -42.79 -10.81 9.15
C GLN A 373 -42.34 -10.77 7.69
N GLY A 374 -41.12 -11.26 7.43
CA GLY A 374 -40.76 -11.78 6.10
C GLY A 374 -39.55 -11.17 5.38
N ALA A 375 -38.71 -10.33 6.00
CA ALA A 375 -37.45 -9.89 5.39
C ALA A 375 -36.32 -10.91 5.64
N GLU A 376 -35.50 -11.20 4.62
CA GLU A 376 -34.24 -11.93 4.83
C GLU A 376 -33.37 -11.15 5.81
N VAL A 377 -33.12 -11.73 6.99
CA VAL A 377 -32.24 -11.14 7.99
C VAL A 377 -30.82 -11.17 7.43
N ILE A 378 -30.30 -9.99 7.07
CA ILE A 378 -28.91 -9.81 6.66
C ILE A 378 -28.02 -10.21 7.84
N SER A 379 -27.12 -11.17 7.62
CA SER A 379 -26.23 -11.69 8.68
C SER A 379 -24.77 -11.67 8.24
N THR A 380 -23.94 -11.09 9.10
CA THR A 380 -22.48 -11.12 9.05
C THR A 380 -21.89 -12.54 9.26
N LYS A 381 -22.71 -13.58 9.46
CA LYS A 381 -22.24 -14.97 9.53
C LYS A 381 -21.68 -15.50 8.21
N GLN A 382 -22.07 -14.93 7.06
CA GLN A 382 -21.53 -15.28 5.74
C GLN A 382 -20.36 -14.38 5.30
N LEU A 383 -19.89 -13.52 6.20
CA LEU A 383 -18.98 -12.43 5.88
C LEU A 383 -17.58 -12.99 5.59
N LYS A 384 -17.13 -12.81 4.35
CA LYS A 384 -15.76 -13.14 3.96
C LYS A 384 -14.83 -12.14 4.66
N PRO A 385 -13.77 -12.60 5.35
CA PRO A 385 -12.86 -11.67 6.00
C PRO A 385 -12.26 -10.73 4.96
N ALA A 386 -12.52 -9.42 5.08
CA ALA A 386 -11.88 -8.44 4.22
C ALA A 386 -10.38 -8.50 4.44
N HIS A 387 -9.60 -8.45 3.35
CA HIS A 387 -8.14 -8.54 3.45
C HIS A 387 -7.56 -7.45 4.37
N MET A 388 -8.17 -6.26 4.35
CA MET A 388 -7.79 -5.11 5.16
C MET A 388 -8.04 -5.28 6.67
N ARG A 389 -8.88 -6.24 7.08
CA ARG A 389 -9.18 -6.52 8.50
C ARG A 389 -7.91 -6.82 9.30
N ASN A 390 -6.96 -7.53 8.71
CA ASN A 390 -5.76 -7.99 9.40
C ASN A 390 -4.72 -6.87 9.63
N TYR A 391 -4.91 -5.71 9.00
CA TYR A 391 -3.89 -4.65 8.99
C TYR A 391 -4.34 -3.38 9.71
N HIS A 392 -5.64 -3.18 9.91
CA HIS A 392 -6.19 -2.01 10.58
C HIS A 392 -7.04 -2.40 11.79
N PRO A 393 -6.64 -1.98 13.02
CA PRO A 393 -7.33 -2.39 14.24
C PRO A 393 -8.78 -1.90 14.29
N ASP A 394 -9.05 -0.69 13.81
CA ASP A 394 -10.41 -0.11 13.79
C ASP A 394 -11.35 -0.94 12.89
N ILE A 395 -10.85 -1.44 11.77
CA ILE A 395 -11.61 -2.34 10.88
C ILE A 395 -11.80 -3.70 11.57
N ALA A 396 -10.76 -4.26 12.17
CA ALA A 396 -10.88 -5.52 12.91
C ALA A 396 -11.95 -5.45 14.01
N ILE A 397 -11.95 -4.37 14.79
CA ILE A 397 -12.94 -4.12 15.85
C ILE A 397 -14.34 -4.01 15.26
N ALA A 398 -14.53 -3.31 14.14
CA ALA A 398 -15.84 -3.20 13.50
C ALA A 398 -16.38 -4.55 13.02
N PHE A 399 -15.54 -5.41 12.45
CA PHE A 399 -15.91 -6.79 12.09
C PHE A 399 -16.27 -7.63 13.31
N ASP A 400 -15.45 -7.55 14.37
CA ASP A 400 -15.67 -8.30 15.61
C ASP A 400 -16.96 -7.85 16.30
N LEU A 401 -17.24 -6.54 16.34
CA LEU A 401 -18.45 -5.98 16.93
C LEU A 401 -19.70 -6.40 16.14
N ALA A 402 -19.65 -6.32 14.81
CA ALA A 402 -20.76 -6.74 13.95
C ALA A 402 -21.08 -8.24 14.14
N THR A 403 -20.04 -9.08 14.22
CA THR A 403 -20.19 -10.52 14.47
C THR A 403 -20.72 -10.79 15.88
N LEU A 404 -20.21 -10.05 16.87
CA LEU A 404 -20.59 -10.21 18.28
C LEU A 404 -22.07 -9.90 18.49
N VAL A 405 -22.54 -8.79 17.95
CA VAL A 405 -23.92 -8.32 18.08
C VAL A 405 -24.90 -9.37 17.55
N GLU A 406 -24.65 -9.94 16.37
CA GLU A 406 -25.50 -11.01 15.83
C GLU A 406 -25.42 -12.35 16.57
N SER A 407 -24.30 -12.62 17.25
CA SER A 407 -24.15 -13.82 18.08
C SER A 407 -24.88 -13.70 19.42
N PHE A 408 -25.06 -12.47 19.92
CA PHE A 408 -25.71 -12.20 21.19
C PHE A 408 -27.21 -12.54 21.14
N ASP A 409 -27.90 -12.11 20.08
CA ASP A 409 -29.32 -12.41 19.87
C ASP A 409 -29.61 -13.90 19.66
N ALA A 410 -28.62 -14.66 19.17
CA ALA A 410 -28.72 -16.11 18.99
C ALA A 410 -28.45 -16.90 20.29
N SER A 411 -28.03 -16.24 21.37
CA SER A 411 -27.74 -16.88 22.65
C SER A 411 -28.94 -16.80 23.58
N ASP A 412 -29.30 -17.92 24.22
CA ASP A 412 -30.42 -18.00 25.17
C ASP A 412 -30.25 -17.10 26.42
N ASN A 413 -29.08 -16.48 26.59
CA ASN A 413 -28.75 -15.56 27.68
C ASN A 413 -28.56 -14.14 27.14
N GLN A 414 -29.66 -13.38 27.05
CA GLN A 414 -29.68 -11.92 26.78
C GLN A 414 -29.16 -11.11 27.99
N ASP A 415 -28.03 -11.50 28.57
CA ASP A 415 -27.44 -10.79 29.70
C ASP A 415 -26.41 -9.77 29.22
N VAL A 416 -26.71 -8.48 29.39
CA VAL A 416 -25.85 -7.35 29.02
C VAL A 416 -24.47 -7.43 29.70
N PHE A 417 -24.38 -8.09 30.87
CA PHE A 417 -23.11 -8.35 31.52
C PHE A 417 -22.29 -9.43 30.81
N ALA A 418 -22.93 -10.42 30.18
CA ALA A 418 -22.26 -11.40 29.32
C ALA A 418 -21.78 -10.75 28.01
N PHE A 419 -22.53 -9.79 27.45
CA PHE A 419 -22.13 -8.97 26.30
C PHE A 419 -20.86 -8.15 26.60
N ALA A 420 -20.87 -7.39 27.71
CA ALA A 420 -19.69 -6.65 28.17
C ALA A 420 -18.52 -7.57 28.53
N CYS A 421 -18.77 -8.73 29.15
CA CYS A 421 -17.73 -9.72 29.43
C CYS A 421 -17.14 -10.36 28.17
N THR A 422 -17.93 -10.54 27.11
CA THR A 422 -17.47 -11.12 25.83
C THR A 422 -16.64 -10.10 25.04
N LEU A 423 -17.05 -8.83 25.04
CA LEU A 423 -16.25 -7.72 24.51
C LEU A 423 -14.92 -7.56 25.29
N CYS A 424 -14.98 -7.57 26.62
CA CYS A 424 -13.79 -7.59 27.47
C CYS A 424 -12.93 -8.83 27.20
N ARG A 425 -13.53 -10.01 27.02
CA ARG A 425 -12.82 -11.26 26.71
C ARG A 425 -12.05 -11.17 25.40
N ALA A 426 -12.68 -10.68 24.33
CA ALA A 426 -12.02 -10.52 23.03
C ALA A 426 -10.84 -9.55 23.13
N ILE A 427 -11.01 -8.44 23.86
CA ILE A 427 -9.94 -7.47 24.14
C ILE A 427 -8.81 -8.11 24.97
N TYR A 428 -9.12 -8.82 26.05
CA TYR A 428 -8.11 -9.46 26.91
C TYR A 428 -7.42 -10.66 26.24
N GLU A 429 -8.08 -11.39 25.35
CA GLU A 429 -7.47 -12.43 24.52
C GLU A 429 -6.58 -11.84 23.43
N PHE A 430 -7.02 -10.76 22.76
CA PHE A 430 -6.21 -10.00 21.82
C PHE A 430 -4.94 -9.45 22.50
N LEU A 431 -5.08 -8.76 23.63
CA LEU A 431 -3.94 -8.22 24.39
C LEU A 431 -2.98 -9.32 24.87
N PHE A 432 -3.49 -10.49 25.25
CA PHE A 432 -2.66 -11.64 25.65
C PHE A 432 -1.91 -12.27 24.48
N ASN A 433 -2.56 -12.40 23.32
CA ASN A 433 -1.93 -12.91 22.11
C ASN A 433 -0.86 -11.93 21.59
N LEU A 434 -1.12 -10.62 21.69
CA LEU A 434 -0.17 -9.56 21.39
C LEU A 434 1.06 -9.63 22.31
N TYR A 435 0.86 -9.80 23.62
CA TYR A 435 1.94 -9.97 24.61
C TYR A 435 2.82 -11.19 24.33
N LYS A 436 2.23 -12.30 23.86
CA LYS A 436 2.99 -13.53 23.53
C LYS A 436 3.81 -13.43 22.25
N HIS A 437 3.65 -12.36 21.47
CA HIS A 437 4.35 -12.20 20.21
C HIS A 437 5.80 -11.73 20.45
N THR A 438 6.77 -12.47 19.91
CA THR A 438 8.23 -12.30 20.17
C THR A 438 8.85 -10.99 19.68
N ILE A 439 8.06 -10.11 19.06
CA ILE A 439 8.51 -8.88 18.40
C ILE A 439 8.22 -7.65 19.26
N MET A 440 7.45 -7.79 20.34
CA MET A 440 7.05 -6.66 21.18
C MET A 440 8.23 -6.11 22.01
N PRO A 441 8.51 -4.79 21.96
CA PRO A 441 9.55 -4.19 22.79
C PRO A 441 9.22 -4.32 24.29
N ALA A 442 10.24 -4.61 25.11
CA ALA A 442 10.08 -4.90 26.54
C ALA A 442 9.31 -3.80 27.31
N SER A 443 9.54 -2.52 26.97
CA SER A 443 8.86 -1.39 27.62
C SER A 443 7.34 -1.38 27.41
N TYR A 444 6.84 -1.90 26.28
CA TYR A 444 5.41 -2.04 26.03
C TYR A 444 4.87 -3.33 26.65
N ALA A 445 5.64 -4.42 26.60
CA ALA A 445 5.27 -5.69 27.21
C ALA A 445 5.02 -5.55 28.73
N ASP A 446 5.80 -4.73 29.42
CA ASP A 446 5.63 -4.44 30.85
C ASP A 446 4.37 -3.61 31.12
N VAL A 447 4.06 -2.62 30.29
CA VAL A 447 2.82 -1.83 30.40
C VAL A 447 1.57 -2.69 30.15
N PHE A 448 1.61 -3.57 29.13
CA PHE A 448 0.51 -4.50 28.86
C PHE A 448 0.35 -5.55 29.97
N ARG A 449 1.47 -6.05 30.52
CA ARG A 449 1.48 -6.95 31.68
C ARG A 449 0.83 -6.29 32.89
N GLU A 450 1.24 -5.07 33.23
CA GLU A 450 0.68 -4.31 34.35
C GLU A 450 -0.80 -3.97 34.12
N ALA A 451 -1.20 -3.59 32.89
CA ALA A 451 -2.60 -3.32 32.56
C ALA A 451 -3.50 -4.56 32.71
N ILE A 452 -3.01 -5.74 32.31
CA ILE A 452 -3.71 -7.03 32.49
C ILE A 452 -3.78 -7.39 33.99
N ILE A 453 -2.71 -7.17 34.76
CA ILE A 453 -2.68 -7.44 36.21
C ILE A 453 -3.61 -6.50 36.98
N CYS A 454 -3.62 -5.21 36.64
CA CYS A 454 -4.51 -4.20 37.23
C CYS A 454 -5.99 -4.46 36.90
N SER A 455 -6.26 -5.22 35.83
CA SER A 455 -7.60 -5.62 35.43
C SER A 455 -8.12 -6.85 36.19
N ARG A 456 -7.35 -7.46 37.09
CA ARG A 456 -7.71 -8.70 37.83
C ARG A 456 -9.09 -8.67 38.49
N ASN A 457 -9.53 -7.51 38.96
CA ASN A 457 -10.80 -7.37 39.69
C ASN A 457 -12.00 -7.11 38.76
N LYS A 458 -11.84 -7.31 37.45
CA LYS A 458 -12.93 -7.18 36.47
C LYS A 458 -13.72 -8.50 36.37
N PRO A 459 -15.05 -8.44 36.14
CA PRO A 459 -15.94 -9.62 36.12
C PRO A 459 -15.47 -10.77 35.21
N TYR A 460 -14.77 -10.44 34.12
CA TYR A 460 -14.15 -11.41 33.22
C TYR A 460 -13.20 -12.41 33.93
N PHE A 461 -12.46 -11.96 34.94
CA PHE A 461 -11.48 -12.79 35.65
C PHE A 461 -12.06 -13.57 36.84
N ASP A 462 -13.33 -13.33 37.19
CA ASP A 462 -14.04 -14.07 38.25
C ASP A 462 -14.46 -15.48 37.80
N SER A 463 -14.45 -15.72 36.48
CA SER A 463 -14.66 -17.03 35.89
C SER A 463 -13.56 -18.01 36.30
N LYS A 464 -13.96 -19.10 36.98
CA LYS A 464 -13.07 -20.11 37.57
C LYS A 464 -12.13 -20.68 36.51
N GLY A 465 -10.83 -20.40 36.63
CA GLY A 465 -9.79 -20.93 35.74
C GLY A 465 -9.23 -19.92 34.73
N VAL A 466 -9.93 -18.80 34.48
CA VAL A 466 -9.50 -17.77 33.51
C VAL A 466 -8.24 -17.07 33.99
N TRP A 467 -8.22 -16.55 35.23
CA TRP A 467 -7.03 -15.91 35.79
C TRP A 467 -5.78 -16.81 35.76
N THR A 468 -5.92 -18.12 35.98
CA THR A 468 -4.81 -19.09 35.96
C THR A 468 -4.06 -19.13 34.62
N LYS A 469 -4.72 -18.82 33.49
CA LYS A 469 -4.09 -18.68 32.17
C LYS A 469 -3.13 -17.48 32.10
N TYR A 470 -3.37 -16.46 32.92
CA TYR A 470 -2.63 -15.20 32.99
C TYR A 470 -1.70 -15.12 34.21
N VAL A 471 -1.80 -16.04 35.18
CA VAL A 471 -0.92 -16.12 36.36
C VAL A 471 0.56 -16.28 35.98
N GLY A 472 0.86 -16.88 34.83
CA GLY A 472 2.23 -16.97 34.29
C GLY A 472 2.89 -15.63 33.95
N LEU A 473 2.13 -14.53 33.92
CA LEU A 473 2.62 -13.17 33.67
C LEU A 473 3.26 -12.50 34.90
N ARG A 474 3.14 -13.10 36.10
CA ARG A 474 3.71 -12.57 37.35
C ARG A 474 5.22 -12.86 37.56
N LYS A 475 5.89 -13.49 36.60
CA LYS A 475 7.33 -13.78 36.67
C LYS A 475 8.17 -12.71 36.00
#